data_AF-A0A2E2G8J4-F1
#
_entry.id   AF-A0A2E2G8J4-F1
#
_cell.length_a   1.000
_cell.length_b   1.000
_cell.length_c   1.000
_cell.angle_alpha   90.00
_cell.angle_beta   90.00
_cell.angle_gamma   90.00
#
_symmetry.space_group_name_H-M   'P 1'
#
loop_
_entity.id
_entity.type
_entity.pdbx_description
1 polymer ?
#
loop_
_entity_poly.entity_id
_entity_poly.type
_entity_poly.pdbx_seq_one_letter_code
_entity_poly.pdbx_strand_id
1 'polypeptide(L)'
;MDAAMERRVTVATGWASTRISMLDKHERYEDSYAITQEFREWITCIGEDDTMLEANVLAVPRNPSKRRSERDSTSSDNPIEI
;
A
#
# COMPACT_ATOMS: atom_id res chain seq x y z
N MET A 1 -2.78 -11.62 18.22
CA MET A 1 -2.54 -11.43 16.77
C MET A 1 -1.05 -11.57 16.53
N ASP A 2 -0.61 -12.20 15.46
CA ASP A 2 0.82 -12.26 15.14
C ASP A 2 1.36 -10.85 14.80
N ALA A 3 2.59 -10.54 15.20
CA ALA A 3 3.21 -9.22 15.02
C ALA A 3 3.34 -8.84 13.53
N ALA A 4 3.44 -9.82 12.62
CA ALA A 4 3.42 -9.55 11.19
C ALA A 4 2.02 -9.13 10.70
N MET A 5 0.95 -9.69 11.29
CA MET A 5 -0.42 -9.30 10.98
C MET A 5 -0.72 -7.88 11.46
N GLU A 6 -0.32 -7.53 12.68
CA GLU A 6 -0.53 -6.19 13.24
C GLU A 6 0.14 -5.09 12.40
N ARG A 7 1.38 -5.35 11.93
CA ARG A 7 2.07 -4.44 11.00
C ARG A 7 1.32 -4.28 9.67
N ARG A 8 0.77 -5.36 9.12
CA ARG A 8 -0.01 -5.33 7.87
C ARG A 8 -1.27 -4.47 8.04
N VAL A 9 -2.02 -4.70 9.11
CA VAL A 9 -3.22 -3.90 9.45
C VAL A 9 -2.85 -2.42 9.59
N THR A 10 -1.75 -2.11 10.27
CA THR A 10 -1.29 -0.72 10.43
C THR A 10 -0.97 -0.05 9.09
N VAL A 11 -0.21 -0.73 8.22
CA VAL A 11 0.16 -0.20 6.89
C VAL A 11 -1.08 -0.02 6.01
N ALA A 12 -1.96 -1.01 5.96
CA ALA A 12 -3.19 -0.95 5.15
C ALA A 12 -4.12 0.17 5.64
N THR A 13 -4.28 0.34 6.96
CA THR A 13 -5.08 1.43 7.55
C THR A 13 -4.52 2.79 7.17
N GLY A 14 -3.19 2.98 7.24
CA GLY A 14 -2.54 4.23 6.86
C GLY A 14 -2.72 4.55 5.36
N TRP A 15 -2.57 3.55 4.50
CA TRP A 15 -2.80 3.69 3.06
C TRP A 15 -4.26 4.07 2.76
N ALA A 16 -5.22 3.28 3.27
CA ALA A 16 -6.64 3.49 3.03
C ALA A 16 -7.09 4.87 3.53
N SER A 17 -6.73 5.24 4.76
CA SER A 17 -7.09 6.54 5.35
C SER A 17 -6.55 7.71 4.55
N THR A 18 -5.28 7.62 4.12
CA THR A 18 -4.65 8.66 3.29
C THR A 18 -5.33 8.76 1.93
N ARG A 19 -5.62 7.63 1.30
CA ARG A 19 -6.21 7.56 -0.03
C ARG A 19 -7.65 8.08 -0.04
N ILE A 20 -8.46 7.68 0.95
CA ILE A 20 -9.83 8.19 1.17
C ILE A 20 -9.78 9.71 1.37
N SER A 21 -8.94 10.20 2.28
CA SER A 21 -8.81 11.64 2.55
C SER A 21 -8.39 12.44 1.32
N MET A 22 -7.52 11.88 0.46
CA MET A 22 -7.14 12.52 -0.81
C MET A 22 -8.30 12.59 -1.79
N LEU A 23 -9.08 11.51 -1.91
CA LEU A 23 -10.24 11.44 -2.81
C LEU A 23 -11.35 12.38 -2.35
N ASP A 24 -11.61 12.45 -1.04
CA ASP A 24 -12.58 13.39 -0.46
C ASP A 24 -12.20 14.85 -0.72
N LYS A 25 -10.90 15.19 -0.61
CA LYS A 25 -10.38 16.52 -0.96
C LYS A 25 -10.56 16.88 -2.45
N HIS A 26 -10.72 15.89 -3.31
CA HIS A 26 -10.98 16.06 -4.74
C HIS A 26 -12.44 15.83 -5.11
N GLU A 27 -13.34 15.75 -4.11
CA GLU A 27 -14.77 15.51 -4.28
C GLU A 27 -15.10 14.22 -5.04
N ARG A 28 -14.17 13.25 -5.03
CA ARG A 28 -14.31 11.93 -5.64
C ARG A 28 -14.97 10.95 -4.67
N TYR A 29 -16.18 11.29 -4.22
CA TYR A 29 -16.85 10.58 -3.12
C TYR A 29 -17.25 9.14 -3.46
N GLU A 30 -17.58 8.85 -4.71
CA GLU A 30 -17.89 7.47 -5.13
C GLU A 30 -16.64 6.58 -5.01
N ASP A 31 -15.48 7.08 -5.41
CA ASP A 31 -14.22 6.36 -5.31
C ASP A 31 -13.76 6.19 -3.85
N SER A 32 -13.91 7.24 -3.02
CA SER A 32 -13.57 7.15 -1.61
C SER A 32 -14.49 6.19 -0.87
N TYR A 33 -15.78 6.14 -1.24
CA TYR A 33 -16.75 5.19 -0.74
C TYR A 33 -16.41 3.75 -1.15
N ALA A 34 -16.05 3.52 -2.42
CA ALA A 34 -15.63 2.19 -2.89
C ALA A 34 -14.45 1.64 -2.08
N ILE A 35 -13.39 2.44 -1.90
CA ILE A 35 -12.23 2.06 -1.08
C ILE A 35 -12.63 1.81 0.38
N THR A 36 -13.56 2.60 0.92
CA THR A 36 -14.05 2.40 2.29
C THR A 36 -14.77 1.06 2.43
N GLN A 37 -15.59 0.65 1.45
CA GLN A 37 -16.28 -0.63 1.48
C GLN A 37 -15.29 -1.80 1.33
N GLU A 38 -14.39 -1.73 0.35
CA GLU A 38 -13.36 -2.76 0.15
C GLU A 38 -12.48 -2.94 1.40
N PHE A 39 -12.04 -1.84 2.02
CA PHE A 39 -11.23 -1.90 3.23
C PHE A 39 -11.99 -2.48 4.43
N ARG A 40 -13.28 -2.14 4.55
CA ARG A 40 -14.16 -2.69 5.59
C ARG A 40 -14.33 -4.19 5.42
N GLU A 41 -14.62 -4.66 4.21
CA GLU A 41 -14.74 -6.10 3.93
C GLU A 41 -13.43 -6.82 4.22
N TRP A 42 -12.31 -6.26 3.75
CA TRP A 42 -10.98 -6.82 3.99
C TRP A 42 -10.66 -6.97 5.48
N ILE A 43 -10.90 -5.93 6.30
CA ILE A 43 -10.58 -6.01 7.73
C ILE A 43 -11.52 -6.93 8.50
N THR A 44 -12.78 -7.08 8.06
CA THR A 44 -13.73 -8.01 8.69
C THR A 44 -13.47 -9.46 8.32
N CYS A 45 -12.97 -9.72 7.12
CA CYS A 45 -12.62 -11.05 6.63
C CYS A 45 -11.14 -11.42 6.89
N ILE A 46 -10.42 -10.60 7.66
CA ILE A 46 -8.99 -10.82 7.90
C ILE A 46 -8.76 -12.10 8.71
N GLY A 47 -7.97 -13.02 8.15
CA GLY A 47 -7.69 -14.32 8.78
C GLY A 47 -8.75 -15.39 8.55
N GLU A 48 -9.78 -15.14 7.73
CA GLU A 48 -10.72 -16.18 7.28
C GLU A 48 -10.11 -17.06 6.17
N ASP A 49 -9.26 -16.46 5.32
CA ASP A 49 -8.50 -17.16 4.28
C ASP A 49 -7.05 -16.63 4.22
N ASP A 50 -6.18 -17.28 4.99
CA ASP A 50 -4.74 -16.98 5.01
C ASP A 50 -4.08 -17.22 3.63
N THR A 51 -4.63 -18.09 2.79
CA THR A 51 -4.06 -18.36 1.46
C THR A 51 -4.35 -17.24 0.48
N MET A 52 -5.56 -16.69 0.50
CA MET A 52 -5.93 -15.53 -0.30
C MET A 52 -5.19 -14.27 0.17
N LEU A 53 -4.95 -14.14 1.48
CA LEU A 53 -4.15 -13.04 2.02
C LEU A 53 -2.70 -13.08 1.52
N GLU A 54 -2.02 -14.24 1.58
CA GLU A 54 -0.64 -14.36 1.10
C GLU A 54 -0.53 -14.16 -0.42
N ALA A 55 -1.58 -14.47 -1.19
CA ALA A 55 -1.61 -14.24 -2.65
C ALA A 55 -1.79 -12.75 -3.03
N ASN A 56 -2.48 -11.96 -2.21
CA ASN A 56 -2.79 -10.55 -2.50
C ASN A 56 -1.83 -9.56 -1.85
N VAL A 57 -1.05 -9.99 -0.86
CA VAL A 57 0.06 -9.18 -0.35
C VAL A 57 1.11 -9.12 -1.46
N LEU A 58 1.39 -7.92 -1.99
CA LEU A 58 2.60 -7.66 -2.76
C LEU A 58 3.77 -8.16 -1.92
N ALA A 59 4.35 -9.30 -2.33
CA ALA A 59 5.39 -9.98 -1.59
C ALA A 59 6.59 -9.05 -1.45
N VAL A 60 6.64 -8.30 -0.35
CA VAL A 60 7.85 -7.62 0.06
C VAL A 60 8.85 -8.74 0.34
N PRO A 61 10.02 -8.77 -0.33
CA PRO A 61 10.99 -9.82 -0.12
C PRO A 61 11.27 -9.96 1.38
N ARG A 62 11.02 -11.15 1.93
CA ARG A 62 11.27 -11.45 3.36
C ARG A 62 12.72 -11.19 3.76
N ASN A 63 13.61 -11.17 2.77
CA ASN A 63 14.99 -10.70 2.84
C ASN A 63 15.17 -9.50 1.90
N PRO A 64 15.08 -8.25 2.39
CA PRO A 64 15.63 -7.13 1.64
C PRO A 64 17.15 -7.31 1.68
N SER A 65 17.72 -8.11 0.77
CA SER A 65 19.15 -8.14 0.53
C SER A 65 19.58 -6.70 0.36
N LYS A 66 20.44 -6.20 1.27
CA LYS A 66 21.02 -4.85 1.24
C LYS A 66 21.35 -4.53 -0.21
N ARG A 67 20.53 -3.69 -0.87
CA ARG A 67 20.87 -3.19 -2.19
C ARG A 67 22.19 -2.46 -1.99
N ARG A 68 23.26 -3.06 -2.53
CA ARG A 68 24.55 -2.40 -2.62
C ARG A 68 24.26 -1.08 -3.31
N SER A 69 24.65 0.03 -2.67
CA SER A 69 24.52 1.37 -3.22
C SER A 69 25.27 1.39 -4.56
N GLU A 70 24.54 1.29 -5.67
CA GLU A 70 25.03 1.69 -6.98
C GLU A 70 24.89 3.21 -7.03
N ARG A 71 25.84 3.87 -6.37
CA ARG A 71 26.40 5.09 -6.95
C ARG A 71 27.21 4.61 -8.14
N ASP A 72 26.64 4.71 -9.33
CA ASP A 72 27.48 4.94 -10.50
C ASP A 72 26.79 5.88 -11.48
N SER A 73 27.64 6.75 -11.99
CA SER A 73 27.33 8.02 -12.62
C SER A 73 26.84 7.82 -14.05
N THR A 74 25.66 8.33 -14.40
CA THR A 74 25.43 8.91 -15.74
C THR A 74 24.49 10.11 -15.63
N SER A 75 25.11 11.26 -15.86
CA SER A 75 24.50 12.55 -16.15
C SER A 75 23.57 12.45 -17.36
N SER A 76 22.30 12.86 -17.20
CA SER A 76 21.66 13.78 -18.15
C SER A 76 20.47 14.46 -17.45
N ASP A 77 20.69 15.69 -17.01
CA ASP A 77 19.62 16.65 -16.76
C ASP A 77 18.89 16.90 -18.09
N ASN A 78 17.60 16.56 -18.17
CA ASN A 78 16.69 17.16 -19.14
C ASN A 78 15.65 17.96 -18.35
N PRO A 79 15.61 19.30 -18.46
CA PRO A 79 14.55 20.08 -17.87
C PRO A 79 13.23 19.86 -18.63
N ILE A 80 12.15 19.68 -17.87
CA ILE A 80 10.77 19.73 -18.38
C ILE A 80 10.47 21.18 -18.76
N GLU A 81 10.22 21.43 -20.05
CA GLU A 81 9.64 22.69 -20.53
C GLU A 81 8.14 22.73 -20.20
N ILE A 82 7.68 23.83 -19.62
CA ILE A 82 6.27 24.27 -19.54
C ILE A 82 6.12 25.46 -20.50
#